data_AF-A0A2M8Y595-F1
#
_entry.id   AF-A0A2M8Y595-F1
#
_cell.length_a   1.000
_cell.length_b   1.000
_cell.length_c   1.000
_cell.angle_alpha   90.00
_cell.angle_beta   90.00
_cell.angle_gamma   90.00
#
_symmetry.space_group_name_H-M   'P 1'
#
loop_
_entity.id
_entity.type
_entity.pdbx_description
1 polymer ?
#
loop_
_entity_poly.entity_id
_entity_poly.type
_entity_poly.pdbx_seq_one_letter_code
_entity_poly.pdbx_strand_id
1 'polypeptide(L)'
;MHEKKTIKIIYSIILFLVTLMIWDEIYEAQFLAYDENWGNLIAAFLISFCSIFVLIFIWLNWKKIILACKWQTLLFLLLASPTTVVCVVLNYKRFFGVVLKV
;
A
#
# COMPACT_ATOMS: atom_id res chain seq x y z
N MET A 1 9.33 16.82 -24.30
CA MET A 1 9.78 15.45 -23.91
C MET A 1 10.04 15.31 -22.41
N HIS A 2 10.50 16.37 -21.71
CA HIS A 2 10.77 16.33 -20.26
C HIS A 2 9.55 16.07 -19.36
N GLU A 3 8.38 16.65 -19.66
CA GLU A 3 7.17 16.50 -18.82
C GLU A 3 6.74 15.04 -18.61
N LYS A 4 6.86 14.22 -19.66
CA LYS A 4 6.53 12.78 -19.59
C LYS A 4 7.50 11.98 -18.71
N LYS A 5 8.72 12.47 -18.48
CA LYS A 5 9.71 11.82 -17.59
C LYS A 5 9.41 12.16 -16.14
N THR A 6 9.12 13.43 -15.85
CA THR A 6 8.77 13.91 -14.50
C THR A 6 7.54 13.19 -13.94
N ILE A 7 6.48 13.06 -14.74
CA ILE A 7 5.23 12.38 -14.31
C ILE A 7 5.48 10.91 -13.91
N LYS A 8 6.34 10.18 -14.64
CA LYS A 8 6.67 8.79 -14.32
C LYS A 8 7.42 8.66 -13.00
N ILE A 9 8.34 9.58 -12.74
CA ILE A 9 9.11 9.63 -11.49
C ILE A 9 8.16 9.94 -10.33
N ILE A 10 7.32 10.96 -10.47
CA ILE A 10 6.31 11.31 -9.46
C ILE A 10 5.40 10.12 -9.18
N TYR A 11 4.87 9.48 -10.21
CA TYR A 11 4.02 8.29 -10.07
C TYR A 11 4.72 7.17 -9.29
N SER A 12 5.99 6.87 -9.63
CA SER A 12 6.77 5.83 -8.97
C SER A 12 7.07 6.16 -7.51
N ILE A 13 7.39 7.42 -7.21
CA ILE A 13 7.64 7.90 -5.85
C ILE A 13 6.35 7.81 -5.02
N ILE A 14 5.21 8.25 -5.57
CA ILE A 14 3.92 8.17 -4.87
C ILE A 14 3.59 6.72 -4.52
N LEU A 15 3.72 5.79 -5.48
CA LEU A 15 3.50 4.37 -5.20
C LEU A 15 4.38 3.84 -4.07
N PHE A 16 5.66 4.18 -4.11
CA PHE A 16 6.62 3.78 -3.08
C PHE A 16 6.26 4.35 -1.70
N LEU A 17 5.94 5.65 -1.62
CA LEU A 17 5.55 6.31 -0.37
C LEU A 17 4.27 5.73 0.20
N VAL A 18 3.26 5.45 -0.63
CA VAL A 18 2.02 4.82 -0.18
C VAL A 18 2.28 3.39 0.32
N THR A 19 3.15 2.63 -0.35
CA THR A 19 3.58 1.32 0.16
C THR A 19 4.23 1.45 1.53
N LEU A 20 5.19 2.37 1.71
CA LEU A 20 5.83 2.57 3.01
C LEU A 20 4.83 2.95 4.09
N MET A 21 3.93 3.89 3.81
CA MET A 21 2.88 4.33 4.75
C MET A 21 1.98 3.18 5.19
N ILE A 22 1.54 2.31 4.27
CA ILE A 22 0.74 1.12 4.61
C ILE A 22 1.51 0.18 5.53
N TRP A 23 2.79 -0.05 5.25
CA TRP A 23 3.62 -0.95 6.07
C TRP A 23 3.96 -0.36 7.43
N ASP A 24 4.12 0.97 7.51
CA ASP A 24 4.36 1.70 8.75
C ASP A 24 3.16 1.54 9.69
N GLU A 25 1.94 1.80 9.21
CA GLU A 25 0.70 1.58 9.98
C GLU A 25 0.56 0.14 10.49
N ILE A 26 0.84 -0.85 9.64
CA ILE A 26 0.81 -2.27 10.02
C ILE A 26 1.88 -2.59 11.06
N TYR A 27 3.08 -2.00 10.94
CA TYR A 27 4.18 -2.22 11.87
C TYR A 27 3.91 -1.55 13.22
N GLU A 28 3.40 -0.32 13.25
CA GLU A 28 3.10 0.41 14.49
C GLU A 28 2.03 -0.29 15.34
N ALA A 29 1.05 -0.92 14.68
CA ALA A 29 -0.01 -1.71 15.32
C ALA A 29 0.52 -2.75 16.34
N GLN A 30 1.75 -3.25 16.21
CA GLN A 30 2.31 -4.21 17.17
C GLN A 30 2.60 -3.61 18.56
N PHE A 31 2.85 -2.31 18.62
CA PHE A 31 3.27 -1.63 19.86
C PHE A 31 2.07 -1.10 20.64
N LEU A 32 1.00 -0.76 19.94
CA LEU A 32 -0.17 -0.08 20.46
C LEU A 32 -1.07 -0.97 21.33
N ALA A 33 -1.93 -0.33 22.12
CA ALA A 33 -3.02 -0.99 22.84
C ALA A 33 -4.11 -1.46 21.86
N TYR A 34 -5.01 -2.35 22.32
CA TYR A 34 -6.00 -3.02 21.47
C TYR A 34 -6.76 -2.09 20.51
N ASP A 35 -7.42 -1.04 21.03
CA ASP A 35 -8.26 -0.15 20.22
C ASP A 35 -7.44 0.65 19.19
N GLU A 36 -6.25 1.10 19.57
CA GLU A 36 -5.34 1.87 18.71
C GLU A 36 -4.71 0.98 17.63
N ASN A 37 -4.36 -0.26 17.98
CA ASN A 37 -3.85 -1.27 17.05
C ASN A 37 -4.87 -1.54 15.92
N TRP A 38 -6.14 -1.83 16.27
CA TRP A 38 -7.18 -2.03 15.25
C TRP A 38 -7.42 -0.78 14.40
N GLY A 39 -7.31 0.41 15.00
CA GLY A 39 -7.35 1.69 14.27
C GLY A 39 -6.33 1.74 13.13
N ASN A 40 -5.05 1.48 13.41
CA ASN A 40 -3.98 1.51 12.42
C ASN A 40 -4.14 0.41 11.36
N LEU A 41 -4.55 -0.80 11.74
CA LEU A 41 -4.80 -1.88 10.78
C LEU A 41 -5.94 -1.57 9.81
N ILE A 42 -7.04 -0.98 10.33
CA ILE A 42 -8.16 -0.52 9.49
C ILE A 42 -7.71 0.63 8.60
N ALA A 43 -6.92 1.58 9.12
CA ALA A 43 -6.36 2.68 8.34
C ALA A 43 -5.50 2.18 7.18
N ALA A 44 -4.56 1.25 7.45
CA ALA A 44 -3.72 0.62 6.43
C ALA A 44 -4.56 -0.06 5.33
N PHE A 45 -5.61 -0.78 5.72
CA PHE A 45 -6.54 -1.41 4.78
C PHE A 45 -7.29 -0.37 3.93
N LEU A 46 -7.80 0.71 4.55
CA LEU A 46 -8.53 1.76 3.84
C LEU A 46 -7.64 2.55 2.88
N ILE A 47 -6.41 2.89 3.29
CA ILE A 47 -5.40 3.52 2.42
C ILE A 47 -5.14 2.63 1.21
N SER A 48 -4.88 1.34 1.46
CA SER A 48 -4.67 0.36 0.40
C SER A 48 -5.88 0.26 -0.53
N PHE A 49 -7.09 0.19 0.00
CA PHE A 49 -8.33 0.11 -0.79
C PHE A 49 -8.50 1.35 -1.67
N CYS A 50 -8.40 2.55 -1.09
CA CYS A 50 -8.47 3.82 -1.82
C CYS A 50 -7.41 3.92 -2.92
N SER A 51 -6.18 3.46 -2.67
CA SER A 51 -5.10 3.49 -3.66
C SER A 51 -5.40 2.62 -4.89
N ILE A 52 -6.13 1.51 -4.73
CA ILE A 52 -6.58 0.67 -5.86
C ILE A 52 -7.60 1.42 -6.72
N PHE A 53 -8.56 2.14 -6.12
CA PHE A 53 -9.50 2.96 -6.90
C PHE A 53 -8.77 4.05 -7.69
N VAL A 54 -7.80 4.72 -7.07
CA VAL A 54 -6.96 5.71 -7.75
C VAL A 54 -6.19 5.06 -8.90
N LEU A 55 -5.63 3.86 -8.70
CA LEU A 55 -4.94 3.12 -9.76
C LEU A 55 -5.86 2.71 -10.91
N ILE A 56 -7.08 2.26 -10.61
CA ILE A 56 -8.10 1.95 -11.63
C ILE A 56 -8.46 3.23 -12.41
N PHE A 57 -8.66 4.35 -11.72
CA PHE A 57 -8.94 5.63 -12.37
C PHE A 57 -7.79 6.08 -13.29
N ILE A 58 -6.54 5.96 -12.82
CA ILE A 58 -5.34 6.25 -13.64
C ILE A 58 -5.23 5.26 -14.80
N TRP A 59 -5.61 4.00 -14.63
CA TRP A 59 -5.60 3.01 -15.71
C TRP A 59 -6.58 3.37 -16.82
N LEU A 60 -7.81 3.76 -16.46
CA LEU A 60 -8.85 4.11 -17.44
C LEU A 60 -8.49 5.37 -18.22
N ASN A 61 -7.94 6.38 -17.56
CA ASN A 61 -7.65 7.67 -18.21
C ASN A 61 -6.24 7.71 -18.82
N TRP A 62 -5.23 7.22 -18.10
CA TRP A 62 -3.81 7.40 -18.41
C TRP A 62 -3.02 6.09 -18.45
N LYS A 63 -3.60 5.03 -19.04
CA LYS A 63 -3.00 3.68 -19.21
C LYS A 63 -1.51 3.67 -19.60
N LYS A 64 -1.08 4.59 -20.47
CA LYS A 64 0.32 4.70 -20.94
C LYS A 64 1.32 4.92 -19.80
N ILE A 65 0.92 5.59 -18.71
CA ILE A 65 1.79 5.83 -17.54
C ILE A 65 2.01 4.53 -16.77
N ILE A 66 0.93 3.77 -16.51
CA ILE A 66 1.00 2.48 -15.81
C ILE A 66 1.83 1.48 -16.62
N LEU A 67 1.60 1.38 -17.93
CA LEU A 67 2.41 0.48 -18.78
C LEU A 67 3.89 0.86 -18.80
N ALA A 68 4.21 2.15 -18.72
CA ALA A 68 5.60 2.61 -18.64
C ALA A 68 6.26 2.34 -17.28
N CYS A 69 5.48 2.26 -16.21
CA CYS A 69 5.93 2.01 -14.83
C CYS A 69 5.38 0.67 -14.29
N LYS A 70 5.22 -0.31 -15.18
CA LYS A 70 4.49 -1.56 -14.89
C LYS A 70 5.06 -2.33 -13.71
N TRP A 71 6.39 -2.28 -13.53
CA TRP A 71 7.06 -3.00 -12.45
C TRP A 71 6.79 -2.35 -11.09
N GLN A 72 6.78 -1.02 -11.03
CA GLN A 72 6.44 -0.28 -9.83
C GLN A 72 4.99 -0.53 -9.43
N THR A 73 4.05 -0.49 -10.39
CA THR A 73 2.65 -0.83 -10.14
C THR A 73 2.48 -2.27 -9.69
N LEU A 74 3.18 -3.23 -10.32
CA LEU A 74 3.12 -4.63 -9.93
C LEU A 74 3.65 -4.86 -8.51
N LEU A 75 4.79 -4.26 -8.18
CA LEU A 75 5.36 -4.33 -6.82
C LEU A 75 4.41 -3.75 -5.78
N PHE A 76 3.79 -2.60 -6.08
CA PHE A 76 2.76 -2.01 -5.24
C PHE A 76 1.60 -2.99 -5.01
N LEU A 77 1.06 -3.59 -6.07
CA LEU A 77 -0.05 -4.54 -5.97
C LEU A 77 0.33 -5.79 -5.16
N LEU A 78 1.55 -6.29 -5.31
CA LEU A 78 2.00 -7.48 -4.56
C LEU A 78 2.22 -7.18 -3.08
N LEU A 79 2.76 -6.01 -2.75
CA LEU A 79 3.22 -5.69 -1.39
C LEU A 79 2.20 -4.90 -0.56
N ALA A 80 1.29 -4.18 -1.22
CA ALA A 80 0.45 -3.18 -0.56
C ALA A 80 -1.01 -3.21 -1.05
N SER A 81 -1.45 -4.26 -1.78
CA SER A 81 -2.87 -4.40 -2.10
C SER A 81 -3.71 -4.76 -0.87
N PRO A 82 -5.03 -4.52 -0.90
CA PRO A 82 -5.91 -4.82 0.23
C PRO A 82 -5.85 -6.30 0.60
N THR A 83 -5.73 -7.16 -0.42
CA THR A 83 -5.56 -8.60 -0.23
C THR A 83 -4.25 -8.91 0.50
N THR A 84 -3.13 -8.28 0.11
CA THR A 84 -1.85 -8.43 0.82
C THR A 84 -1.96 -7.98 2.27
N VAL A 85 -2.57 -6.82 2.53
CA VAL A 85 -2.79 -6.31 3.89
C VAL A 85 -3.59 -7.32 4.72
N VAL A 86 -4.71 -7.83 4.22
CA VAL A 86 -5.51 -8.85 4.91
C VAL A 86 -4.70 -10.12 5.17
N CYS A 87 -3.93 -10.59 4.19
CA CYS A 87 -3.07 -11.76 4.38
C CYS A 87 -2.02 -11.55 5.46
N VAL A 88 -1.39 -10.37 5.52
CA VAL A 88 -0.40 -10.00 6.54
C VAL A 88 -1.06 -9.94 7.92
N VAL A 89 -2.23 -9.31 8.04
CA VAL A 89 -2.96 -9.21 9.32
C VAL A 89 -3.44 -10.57 9.83
N LEU A 90 -3.97 -11.44 8.96
CA LEU A 90 -4.37 -12.80 9.36
C LEU A 90 -3.17 -13.68 9.76
N ASN A 91 -1.99 -13.38 9.24
CA ASN A 91 -0.75 -14.10 9.54
C ASN A 91 0.24 -13.23 10.36
N TYR A 92 -0.27 -12.28 11.14
CA TYR A 92 0.56 -11.23 11.76
C TYR A 92 1.73 -11.79 12.58
N LYS A 93 1.47 -12.84 13.37
CA LYS A 93 2.49 -13.56 14.14
C LYS A 93 3.63 -14.11 13.28
N ARG A 94 3.33 -14.54 12.05
CA ARG A 94 4.33 -15.09 11.13
C ARG A 94 5.19 -13.99 10.50
N PHE A 95 4.62 -12.81 10.27
CA PHE A 95 5.32 -11.67 9.67
C PHE A 95 6.15 -10.87 10.69
N PHE A 96 5.60 -10.66 11.89
CA PHE A 96 6.22 -9.78 12.90
C PHE A 96 6.75 -10.53 14.13
N GLY A 97 6.50 -11.84 14.27
CA GLY A 97 6.94 -12.64 15.42
C GLY A 97 6.15 -12.38 16.71
N VAL A 98 5.22 -11.43 16.68
CA VAL A 98 4.36 -11.03 17.82
C VAL A 98 2.89 -11.31 17.52
N VAL A 99 2.15 -11.70 18.56
CA VAL A 99 0.70 -11.82 18.49
C VAL A 99 0.12 -10.42 18.64
N LEU A 100 -0.79 -10.03 17.75
CA LEU A 100 -1.59 -8.83 17.91
C LEU A 100 -2.20 -8.84 19.32
N LYS A 101 -1.97 -7.77 20.09
CA LYS A 101 -2.58 -7.63 21.40
C LYS A 101 -4.08 -7.56 21.19
N VAL A 102 -4.78 -8.59 21.69
CA VAL A 102 -6.24 -8.70 21.78
C VAL A 102 -6.70 -8.08 23.08
#